data_AF-A0A7K4H6Z2-F1
#
_entry.id   AF-A0A7K4H6Z2-F1
#
_cell.length_a   1.000
_cell.length_b   1.000
_cell.length_c   1.000
_cell.angle_alpha   90.00
_cell.angle_beta   90.00
_cell.angle_gamma   90.00
#
_symmetry.space_group_name_H-M   'P 1'
#
loop_
_entity.id
_entity.type
_entity.pdbx_description
1 polymer ?
#
loop_
_entity_poly.entity_id
_entity_poly.type
_entity_poly.pdbx_seq_one_letter_code
_entity_poly.pdbx_strand_id
1 'polypeptide(L)'
;MIVIFCDNIDDFIVFLEKKIMNEIFYEIKDIKNHITLSNGINSEIVLHFLAKISNTLILYETKQNITKSSDSKNREEVLQSLQHIFNQVDPSLKLVKGKIREIFLSYSS
;
A
#
# COMPACT_ATOMS: atom_id res chain seq x y z
N MET A 1 -14.52 -8.82 8.36
CA MET A 1 -13.68 -7.89 7.58
C MET A 1 -13.59 -8.44 6.18
N ILE A 2 -13.89 -7.63 5.17
CA ILE A 2 -13.76 -8.01 3.75
C ILE A 2 -12.46 -7.41 3.24
N VAL A 3 -11.72 -8.14 2.40
CA VAL A 3 -10.57 -7.60 1.68
C VAL A 3 -10.95 -7.41 0.22
N ILE A 4 -10.73 -6.22 -0.33
CA ILE A 4 -10.95 -5.90 -1.74
C ILE A 4 -9.59 -5.59 -2.35
N PHE A 5 -9.21 -6.37 -3.35
CA PHE A 5 -8.00 -6.13 -4.14
C PHE A 5 -8.35 -5.21 -5.31
N CYS A 6 -7.67 -4.08 -5.39
CA CYS A 6 -7.75 -3.14 -6.50
C CYS A 6 -6.65 -3.50 -7.51
N ASP A 7 -7.00 -3.54 -8.80
CA ASP A 7 -6.09 -3.97 -9.85
C ASP A 7 -4.91 -3.00 -10.04
N ASN A 8 -5.11 -1.72 -9.73
CA ASN A 8 -4.11 -0.66 -9.84
C ASN A 8 -4.32 0.42 -8.76
N ILE A 9 -3.45 1.44 -8.78
CA ILE A 9 -3.47 2.54 -7.82
C ILE A 9 -4.61 3.53 -8.06
N ASP A 10 -5.07 3.68 -9.31
CA ASP A 10 -6.15 4.62 -9.64
C ASP A 10 -7.47 4.13 -9.04
N ASP A 11 -7.78 2.84 -9.21
CA ASP A 11 -8.94 2.19 -8.58
C ASP A 11 -8.86 2.29 -7.05
N PHE A 12 -7.66 2.08 -6.50
CA PHE A 12 -7.41 2.21 -5.06
C PHE A 12 -7.71 3.63 -4.54
N ILE A 13 -7.31 4.66 -5.29
CA ILE A 13 -7.53 6.06 -4.95
C ILE A 13 -9.03 6.40 -4.95
N VAL A 14 -9.80 5.88 -5.91
CA VAL A 14 -11.26 6.10 -5.97
C VAL A 14 -11.94 5.70 -4.66
N PHE A 15 -11.47 4.64 -4.01
CA PHE A 15 -12.08 4.15 -2.76
C PHE A 15 -11.64 4.91 -1.51
N LEU A 16 -10.66 5.81 -1.59
CA LEU A 16 -10.17 6.59 -0.43
C LEU A 16 -11.24 7.47 0.20
N GLU A 17 -12.29 7.83 -0.53
CA GLU A 17 -13.45 8.56 0.03
C GLU A 17 -14.12 7.80 1.19
N LYS A 18 -13.98 6.47 1.22
CA LYS A 18 -14.63 5.58 2.21
C LYS A 18 -13.74 5.30 3.42
N LYS A 19 -12.53 5.89 3.45
CA LYS A 19 -11.54 5.67 4.50
C LYS A 19 -12.10 6.07 5.87
N ILE A 20 -11.71 5.32 6.89
CA ILE A 20 -12.02 5.67 8.29
C ILE A 20 -10.83 6.28 9.04
N MET A 21 -9.68 6.34 8.38
CA MET A 21 -8.45 6.93 8.91
C MET A 21 -7.62 7.52 7.78
N ASN A 22 -6.68 8.40 8.10
CA ASN A 22 -5.88 9.10 7.11
C ASN A 22 -4.58 8.35 6.76
N GLU A 23 -4.30 7.26 7.47
CA GLU A 23 -3.16 6.41 7.26
C GLU A 23 -3.42 5.42 6.11
N ILE A 24 -2.57 5.50 5.09
CA ILE A 24 -2.40 4.46 4.08
C ILE A 24 -1.18 3.66 4.50
N PHE A 25 -1.36 2.39 4.76
CA PHE A 25 -0.30 1.52 5.24
C PHE A 25 0.41 0.86 4.08
N TYR A 26 1.73 0.69 4.20
CA TYR A 26 2.51 -0.03 3.20
C TYR A 26 3.40 -1.10 3.82
N GLU A 27 3.59 -2.17 3.05
CA GLU A 27 4.61 -3.19 3.28
C GLU A 27 5.42 -3.43 2.00
N ILE A 28 6.72 -3.67 2.16
CA ILE A 28 7.61 -4.05 1.06
C ILE A 28 7.82 -5.55 1.13
N LYS A 29 7.49 -6.26 0.05
CA LYS A 29 7.70 -7.70 -0.11
C LYS A 29 8.78 -7.94 -1.17
N ASP A 30 9.84 -8.64 -0.81
CA ASP A 30 10.84 -9.07 -1.79
C ASP A 30 10.36 -10.33 -2.50
N ILE A 31 10.22 -10.25 -3.83
CA ILE A 31 9.91 -11.39 -4.69
C ILE A 31 11.22 -12.08 -5.05
N LYS A 32 11.45 -13.25 -4.44
CA LYS A 32 12.55 -14.13 -4.85
C LYS A 32 12.14 -14.87 -6.12
N ASN A 33 12.50 -14.34 -7.29
CA ASN A 33 12.39 -15.11 -8.52
C ASN A 33 13.47 -16.21 -8.53
N HIS A 34 13.07 -17.44 -8.26
CA HIS A 34 13.95 -18.61 -8.20
C HIS A 34 14.52 -19.06 -9.57
N ILE A 35 14.17 -18.40 -10.69
CA ILE A 35 14.29 -18.97 -12.06
C ILE A 35 15.08 -18.10 -13.06
N THR A 36 15.43 -16.85 -12.77
CA THR A 36 16.11 -15.99 -13.77
C THR A 36 17.51 -15.58 -13.33
N LEU A 37 18.52 -15.90 -14.14
CA LEU A 37 19.94 -15.48 -14.03
C LEU A 37 20.16 -13.95 -14.02
N SER A 38 19.10 -13.14 -13.95
CA SER A 38 19.16 -11.70 -13.76
C SER A 38 19.14 -11.40 -12.26
N ASN A 39 20.23 -10.85 -11.72
CA ASN A 39 20.40 -10.40 -10.32
C ASN A 39 19.44 -9.25 -9.88
N GLY A 40 18.31 -9.06 -10.54
CA GLY A 40 17.29 -8.10 -10.14
C GLY A 40 16.46 -8.66 -8.98
N ILE A 41 16.66 -8.13 -7.78
CA ILE A 41 15.68 -8.30 -6.70
C ILE A 41 14.44 -7.51 -7.14
N ASN A 42 13.36 -8.21 -7.47
CA ASN A 42 12.06 -7.59 -7.68
C ASN A 42 11.41 -7.43 -6.30
N SER A 43 10.96 -6.23 -5.96
CA SER A 43 10.21 -5.98 -4.74
C SER A 43 8.82 -5.47 -5.11
N GLU A 44 7.82 -5.78 -4.30
CA GLU A 44 6.46 -5.24 -4.37
C GLU A 44 6.22 -4.31 -3.18
N ILE A 45 5.63 -3.15 -3.42
CA ILE A 45 4.95 -2.38 -2.36
C ILE A 45 3.49 -2.80 -2.36
N VAL A 46 3.02 -3.30 -1.23
CA VAL A 46 1.60 -3.54 -1.00
C VAL A 46 1.05 -2.40 -0.17
N LEU A 47 -0.04 -1.80 -0.62
CA LEU A 47 -0.70 -0.66 0.01
C LEU A 47 -2.06 -1.07 0.56
N HIS A 48 -2.42 -0.53 1.72
CA HIS A 48 -3.68 -0.84 2.40
C HIS A 48 -4.31 0.38 3.05
N PHE A 49 -5.63 0.48 3.05
CA PHE A 49 -6.36 1.34 3.98
C PHE A 49 -7.65 0.67 4.46
N LEU A 50 -8.13 1.08 5.64
CA LEU A 50 -9.43 0.65 6.14
C LEU A 50 -10.52 1.63 5.74
N ALA A 51 -11.65 1.04 5.35
CA ALA A 51 -12.90 1.70 5.09
C ALA A 51 -14.01 1.05 5.93
N LYS A 52 -15.11 1.77 6.11
CA LYS A 52 -16.33 1.24 6.71
C LYS A 52 -17.50 1.54 5.80
N ILE A 53 -18.10 0.49 5.25
CA ILE A 53 -19.34 0.58 4.49
C ILE A 53 -20.45 -0.01 5.36
N SER A 54 -21.42 0.83 5.72
CA SER A 54 -22.46 0.51 6.69
C SER A 54 -21.84 0.04 8.02
N ASN A 55 -21.98 -1.24 8.38
CA ASN A 55 -21.39 -1.81 9.59
C ASN A 55 -20.28 -2.83 9.31
N THR A 56 -19.75 -2.82 8.09
CA THR A 56 -18.71 -3.76 7.66
C THR A 56 -17.40 -3.02 7.45
N LEU A 57 -16.36 -3.48 8.13
CA LEU A 57 -14.98 -3.06 7.87
C LEU A 57 -14.48 -3.72 6.58
N ILE A 58 -13.97 -2.89 5.69
CA ILE A 58 -13.39 -3.27 4.42
C ILE A 58 -11.94 -2.82 4.40
N LEU A 59 -11.06 -3.72 3.99
CA LEU A 59 -9.66 -3.43 3.74
C LEU A 59 -9.45 -3.39 2.23
N TYR A 60 -9.11 -2.23 1.70
CA TYR A 60 -8.70 -2.12 0.31
C TYR A 60 -7.20 -2.39 0.22
N GLU A 61 -6.79 -3.19 -0.77
CA GLU A 61 -5.40 -3.55 -1.04
C GLU A 61 -5.06 -3.25 -2.50
N THR A 62 -3.88 -2.70 -2.76
CA THR A 62 -3.29 -2.67 -4.12
C THR A 62 -1.79 -2.96 -4.06
N LYS A 63 -1.21 -3.33 -5.20
CA LYS A 63 0.21 -3.71 -5.31
C LYS A 63 0.90 -2.88 -6.39
N GLN A 64 2.11 -2.44 -6.08
CA GLN A 64 2.98 -1.72 -7.02
C GLN A 64 4.31 -2.47 -7.14
N ASN A 65 4.64 -2.85 -8.37
CA ASN A 65 5.87 -3.55 -8.69
C ASN A 65 7.05 -2.58 -8.75
N ILE A 66 8.11 -2.86 -8.03
CA ILE A 66 9.40 -2.17 -8.15
C ILE A 66 10.35 -3.08 -8.92
N THR A 67 10.47 -2.81 -10.21
CA THR A 67 11.47 -3.45 -11.08
C THR A 67 12.71 -2.56 -11.15
N LYS A 68 13.65 -2.71 -10.21
CA LYS A 68 15.08 -2.37 -10.39
C LYS A 68 15.91 -2.67 -9.16
N SER A 69 17.22 -2.85 -9.41
CA SER A 69 18.30 -3.23 -8.50
C SER A 69 18.10 -2.76 -7.06
N SER A 70 18.49 -3.63 -6.15
CA SER A 70 18.61 -3.62 -4.67
C SER A 70 19.05 -2.34 -3.95
N ASP A 71 18.98 -1.16 -4.57
CA ASP A 71 19.39 0.12 -4.02
C ASP A 71 18.26 0.73 -3.20
N SER A 72 18.54 1.06 -1.94
CA SER A 72 17.57 1.65 -1.01
C SER A 72 17.01 2.98 -1.50
N LYS A 73 17.78 3.72 -2.32
CA LYS A 73 17.37 4.99 -2.92
C LYS A 73 16.13 4.85 -3.81
N ASN A 74 16.07 3.80 -4.64
CA ASN A 74 14.92 3.58 -5.53
C ASN A 74 13.63 3.34 -4.73
N ARG A 75 13.71 2.64 -3.59
CA ARG A 75 12.55 2.41 -2.73
C ARG A 75 12.04 3.71 -2.12
N GLU A 76 12.95 4.57 -1.68
CA GLU A 76 12.61 5.86 -1.11
C GLU A 76 11.98 6.80 -2.16
N GLU A 77 12.51 6.83 -3.39
CA GLU A 77 11.93 7.60 -4.50
C GLU A 77 10.50 7.16 -4.85
N VAL A 78 10.24 5.84 -4.89
CA VAL A 78 8.90 5.31 -5.13
C VAL A 78 7.96 5.67 -3.98
N LEU A 79 8.40 5.55 -2.72
CA LEU A 79 7.59 5.95 -1.56
C LEU A 79 7.30 7.46 -1.54
N GLN A 80 8.27 8.30 -1.90
CA GLN A 80 8.06 9.75 -2.03
C GLN A 80 7.06 10.07 -3.15
N SER A 81 7.15 9.36 -4.28
CA SER A 81 6.21 9.51 -5.39
C SER A 81 4.79 9.12 -4.98
N LEU A 82 4.63 8.00 -4.25
CA LEU A 82 3.34 7.57 -3.70
C LEU A 82 2.77 8.58 -2.71
N GLN A 83 3.58 9.08 -1.77
CA GLN A 83 3.15 10.14 -0.85
C GLN A 83 2.75 11.41 -1.59
N HIS A 84 3.46 11.78 -2.65
CA HIS A 84 3.10 12.93 -3.47
C HIS A 84 1.73 12.74 -4.14
N ILE A 85 1.47 11.56 -4.73
CA ILE A 85 0.16 11.22 -5.31
C ILE A 85 -0.95 11.36 -4.27
N PHE A 86 -0.77 10.77 -3.07
CA PHE A 86 -1.78 10.87 -2.01
C PHE A 86 -1.99 12.30 -1.53
N ASN A 87 -0.93 13.12 -1.45
CA ASN A 87 -1.06 14.54 -1.11
C ASN A 87 -1.86 15.34 -2.13
N GLN A 88 -1.82 14.95 -3.43
CA GLN A 88 -2.66 15.59 -4.46
C GLN A 88 -4.14 15.22 -4.31
N VAL A 89 -4.43 14.01 -3.81
CA VAL A 89 -5.80 13.54 -3.58
C VAL A 89 -6.37 14.15 -2.30
N ASP A 90 -5.64 14.05 -1.20
CA ASP A 90 -6.01 14.58 0.11
C ASP A 90 -4.73 14.83 0.92
N PRO A 91 -4.37 16.10 1.21
CA PRO A 91 -3.16 16.46 1.94
C PRO A 91 -3.07 15.91 3.38
N SER A 92 -4.18 15.41 3.93
CA SER A 92 -4.19 14.80 5.26
C SER A 92 -3.69 13.35 5.26
N LEU A 93 -3.59 12.72 4.08
CA LEU A 93 -3.18 11.32 3.94
C LEU A 93 -1.70 11.13 4.27
N LYS A 94 -1.41 10.06 5.02
CA LYS A 94 -0.05 9.71 5.44
C LYS A 94 0.28 8.29 5.04
N LEU A 95 1.41 8.11 4.36
CA LEU A 95 1.95 6.81 4.04
C LEU A 95 2.73 6.28 5.25
N VAL A 96 2.21 5.23 5.89
CA VAL A 96 2.74 4.66 7.14
C VAL A 96 3.25 3.25 6.89
N LYS A 97 4.47 2.95 7.33
CA LYS A 97 4.98 1.58 7.26
C LYS A 97 4.23 0.72 8.28
N GLY A 98 3.59 -0.37 7.85
CA GLY A 98 2.88 -1.25 8.78
C GLY A 98 2.12 -2.37 8.09
N LYS A 99 1.89 -3.46 8.82
CA LYS A 99 1.12 -4.61 8.34
C LYS A 99 -0.34 -4.51 8.76
N ILE A 100 -1.25 -5.08 7.97
CA ILE A 100 -2.69 -5.16 8.24
C ILE A 100 -3.01 -5.63 9.67
N ARG A 101 -2.22 -6.58 10.19
CA ARG A 101 -2.38 -7.11 11.54
C ARG A 101 -2.20 -6.05 12.62
N GLU A 102 -1.31 -5.09 12.42
CA GLU A 102 -1.06 -3.97 13.34
C GLU A 102 -2.19 -2.92 13.23
N ILE A 103 -2.70 -2.67 12.02
CA ILE A 103 -3.83 -1.77 11.77
C ILE A 103 -5.09 -2.26 12.49
N PHE A 104 -5.39 -3.56 12.37
CA PHE A 104 -6.61 -4.14 12.94
C PHE A 104 -6.57 -4.20 14.48
N LEU A 105 -5.39 -4.44 15.06
CA LEU A 105 -5.20 -4.43 16.51
C LEU A 105 -5.39 -3.02 17.10
N SER A 106 -4.92 -1.98 16.41
CA SER A 106 -5.13 -0.58 16.83
C SER A 106 -6.60 -0.14 16.76
N TYR A 107 -7.38 -0.70 15.83
CA TYR A 107 -8.81 -0.37 15.71
C TYR A 107 -9.70 -1.10 16.74
N SER A 108 -9.29 -2.29 17.18
CA SER A 108 -10.10 -3.15 18.08
C SER A 108 -9.78 -2.96 19.57
N SER A 109 -8.96 -1.96 19.91
CA SER A 109 -8.53 -1.64 21.29
C SER A 109 -9.31 -0.46 21.87
#